data_AF-A0A537W227-F1
#
_entry.id   AF-A0A537W227-F1
#
_cell.length_a   1.000
_cell.length_b   1.000
_cell.length_c   1.000
_cell.angle_alpha   90.00
_cell.angle_beta   90.00
_cell.angle_gamma   90.00
#
_symmetry.space_group_name_H-M   'P 1'
#
loop_
_entity.id
_entity.type
_entity.pdbx_description
1 polymer ?
#
loop_
_entity_poly.entity_id
_entity_poly.type
_entity_poly.pdbx_seq_one_letter_code
_entity_poly.pdbx_strand_id
1 'polypeptide(L)' 'QLAGNFSKGLALAAFDRARARYAAVVGDARPMIIGRLLRSRGTRPFYQVRLPAPSRAVAEQLCGRIQAAGGACVAMPSA' A
#
# COMPACT_ATOMS: atom_id res chain seq x y z
N GLN A 1 -3.77 0.24 0.82
CA GLN A 1 -2.76 0.09 -0.25
C GLN A 1 -1.98 1.37 -0.34
N LEU A 2 -0.66 1.25 -0.35
CA LEU A 2 0.27 2.39 -0.33
C LEU A 2 1.10 2.47 -1.62
N ALA A 3 1.41 1.33 -2.23
CA ALA A 3 2.11 1.27 -3.51
C ALA A 3 1.57 0.14 -4.38
N GLY A 4 1.70 0.27 -5.70
CA GLY A 4 1.39 -0.80 -6.63
C GLY A 4 2.12 -0.65 -7.95
N ASN A 5 2.59 -1.76 -8.52
CA ASN A 5 3.32 -1.77 -9.79
C ASN A 5 3.27 -3.16 -10.45
N PHE A 6 3.49 -3.22 -11.76
CA PHE A 6 3.66 -4.48 -12.50
C PHE A 6 5.01 -5.17 -12.24
N SER A 7 6.00 -4.42 -11.72
CA SER A 7 7.25 -4.97 -11.21
C SER A 7 7.23 -5.02 -9.69
N LYS A 8 7.49 -6.21 -9.11
CA LYS A 8 7.58 -6.39 -7.65
C LYS A 8 8.64 -5.47 -7.03
N GLY A 9 9.81 -5.38 -7.65
CA GLY A 9 10.91 -4.54 -7.16
C GLY A 9 10.56 -3.05 -7.15
N LEU A 10 9.90 -2.55 -8.20
CA LEU A 10 9.45 -1.16 -8.24
C LEU A 10 8.34 -0.88 -7.22
N ALA A 11 7.45 -1.84 -6.98
CA ALA A 11 6.41 -1.71 -5.96
C ALA A 11 7.01 -1.60 -4.55
N LEU A 12 8.04 -2.40 -4.26
CA LEU A 12 8.77 -2.36 -2.99
C LEU A 12 9.56 -1.06 -2.83
N ALA A 13 10.34 -0.65 -3.84
CA ALA A 13 11.08 0.60 -3.78
C ALA A 13 10.16 1.83 -3.60
N ALA A 14 8.96 1.82 -4.22
CA ALA A 14 7.96 2.85 -3.99
C ALA A 14 7.40 2.84 -2.56
N PHE A 15 7.18 1.65 -1.99
CA PHE A 15 6.77 1.51 -0.60
C PHE A 15 7.86 2.00 0.37
N ASP A 16 9.13 1.66 0.15
CA ASP A 16 10.22 2.06 1.03
C ASP A 16 10.39 3.59 1.07
N ARG A 17 10.25 4.26 -0.08
CA ARG A 17 10.21 5.73 -0.13
C ARG A 17 9.03 6.31 0.65
N ALA A 18 7.84 5.71 0.49
CA ALA A 18 6.66 6.16 1.24
C ALA A 18 6.82 5.91 2.75
N ARG A 19 7.38 4.76 3.15
CA ARG A 19 7.67 4.44 4.55
C ARG A 19 8.66 5.43 5.15
N ALA A 20 9.74 5.75 4.46
CA ALA A 20 10.71 6.73 4.92
C ALA A 20 10.08 8.12 5.10
N ARG A 21 9.26 8.55 4.14
CA ARG A 21 8.58 9.86 4.18
C ARG A 21 7.50 9.96 5.27
N TYR A 22 6.79 8.86 5.52
CA TYR A 22 5.66 8.80 6.45
C TYR A 22 5.96 7.93 7.68
N ALA A 23 7.22 7.85 8.09
CA ALA A 23 7.67 6.97 9.17
C ALA A 23 6.90 7.22 10.48
N ALA A 24 6.57 8.48 10.78
CA ALA A 24 5.77 8.86 11.95
C ALA A 24 4.32 8.32 11.93
N VAL A 25 3.80 7.99 10.74
CA VAL A 25 2.41 7.51 10.56
C VAL A 25 2.36 6.00 10.37
N VAL A 26 3.31 5.44 9.61
CA VAL A 26 3.37 4.01 9.27
C VAL A 26 4.03 3.18 10.37
N GLY A 27 4.95 3.78 11.13
CA GLY A 27 5.72 3.08 12.18
C GLY A 27 6.48 1.87 11.65
N ASP A 28 6.53 0.82 12.47
CA ASP A 28 7.18 -0.47 12.18
C ASP A 28 6.25 -1.49 11.52
N ALA A 29 5.12 -1.04 10.97
CA ALA A 29 4.18 -1.93 10.32
C ALA A 29 4.84 -2.66 9.13
N ARG A 30 4.86 -3.99 9.19
CA ARG A 30 5.39 -4.82 8.12
C ARG A 30 4.43 -4.79 6.92
N PRO A 31 4.91 -4.47 5.70
CA PRO A 31 4.07 -4.51 4.52
C PRO A 31 3.67 -5.94 4.16
N MET A 32 2.47 -6.08 3.61
CA MET A 32 2.00 -7.26 2.90
C MET A 32 2.04 -7.00 1.41
N ILE A 33 2.62 -7.92 0.65
CA ILE A 33 2.74 -7.84 -0.81
C ILE A 33 1.76 -8.82 -1.43
N ILE A 34 0.80 -8.31 -2.18
CA ILE A 34 -0.22 -9.11 -2.87
C ILE A 34 0.02 -9.00 -4.37
N GLY A 35 0.46 -10.08 -4.99
CA GLY A 35 0.54 -10.21 -6.45
C GLY A 35 -0.73 -10.85 -6.98
N ARG A 36 -1.43 -10.17 -7.90
CA ARG A 36 -2.61 -10.75 -8.57
C ARG A 36 -2.66 -10.37 -10.04
N LEU A 37 -3.18 -11.27 -10.86
CA LEU A 37 -3.51 -10.95 -12.25
C LEU A 37 -4.76 -10.08 -12.26
N LEU A 38 -4.58 -8.80 -12.57
CA LEU A 38 -5.69 -7.88 -12.83
C LEU A 38 -6.00 -7.97 -14.31
N ARG A 39 -6.94 -8.85 -14.70
CA ARG A 39 -7.31 -9.05 -16.12
C ARG A 39 -7.78 -7.77 -16.80
N SER A 40 -8.33 -6.82 -16.04
CA SER A 40 -8.68 -5.47 -16.51
C SER A 40 -7.48 -4.55 -16.75
N ARG A 41 -6.27 -4.96 -16.36
CA ARG A 41 -5.01 -4.21 -16.49
C ARG A 41 -3.93 -5.00 -17.24
N GLY A 42 -4.36 -5.96 -18.08
CA GLY A 42 -3.49 -6.77 -18.92
C GLY A 42 -3.17 -8.16 -18.35
N THR A 43 -2.19 -8.81 -18.97
CA THR A 43 -1.79 -10.21 -18.66
C THR A 43 -0.69 -10.31 -17.62
N ARG A 44 -0.09 -9.18 -17.20
CA ARG A 44 1.02 -9.15 -16.26
C ARG A 44 0.52 -9.11 -14.81
N PRO A 45 1.21 -9.79 -13.87
CA PRO A 45 0.92 -9.66 -12.44
C PRO A 45 1.04 -8.21 -11.98
N PHE A 46 0.06 -7.75 -11.19
CA PHE A 46 0.12 -6.46 -10.52
C PHE A 46 0.39 -6.68 -9.03
N TYR A 47 1.51 -6.15 -8.56
CA TYR A 47 1.93 -6.24 -7.17
C TYR A 47 1.41 -5.05 -6.40
N GLN A 48 0.78 -5.33 -5.27
CA GLN A 48 0.17 -4.36 -4.38
C GLN A 48 0.87 -4.43 -3.03
N VAL A 49 1.43 -3.33 -2.58
CA VAL A 49 1.99 -3.23 -1.23
C VAL A 49 0.96 -2.58 -0.31
N ARG A 50 0.60 -3.30 0.75
CA ARG A 50 -0.44 -2.93 1.70
C ARG A 50 0.14 -2.94 3.12
N LEU A 51 -0.44 -2.12 3.99
CA LEU A 51 -0.22 -2.20 5.43
C LEU A 51 -1.38 -2.98 6.07
N PRO A 52 -1.11 -3.91 6.99
CA PRO A 52 -2.15 -4.60 7.73
C PRO A 52 -2.90 -3.61 8.64
N ALA A 53 -4.21 -3.79 8.74
CA ALA A 53 -5.06 -3.04 9.67
C ALA A 53 -6.12 -3.98 10.25
N PRO A 54 -6.43 -3.89 11.55
CA PRO A 54 -7.36 -4.80 12.22
C PRO A 54 -8.83 -4.58 11.80
N SER A 55 -9.17 -3.39 11.28
CA SER A 55 -10.51 -3.09 10.79
C SER A 55 -10.45 -2.07 9.65
N ARG A 56 -11.57 -1.98 8.92
CA ARG A 56 -11.74 -0.97 7.87
C ARG A 56 -11.59 0.45 8.41
N ALA A 57 -12.17 0.76 9.56
CA ALA A 57 -12.08 2.08 10.18
C ALA A 57 -10.63 2.47 10.52
N VAL A 58 -9.84 1.52 11.05
CA VAL A 58 -8.42 1.75 11.32
C VAL A 58 -7.62 1.94 10.02
N ALA A 59 -7.95 1.19 8.96
CA ALA A 59 -7.32 1.37 7.65
C ALA A 59 -7.64 2.74 7.04
N GLU A 60 -8.88 3.21 7.16
CA GLU A 60 -9.32 4.52 6.69
C GLU A 60 -8.64 5.65 7.46
N GLN A 61 -8.57 5.57 8.80
CA GLN A 61 -7.83 6.54 9.61
C GLN A 61 -6.34 6.58 9.26
N LEU A 62 -5.70 5.43 9.07
CA LEU A 62 -4.30 5.35 8.66
C LEU A 62 -4.09 6.00 7.29
N CYS A 63 -4.94 5.67 6.30
CA CYS A 63 -4.87 6.30 4.99
C CYS A 63 -5.14 7.80 5.05
N GLY A 64 -6.08 8.26 5.88
CA GLY A 64 -6.37 9.68 6.07
C GLY A 64 -5.16 10.44 6.60
N ARG A 65 -4.42 9.88 7.58
CA ARG A 65 -3.16 10.49 8.06
C ARG A 65 -2.09 10.56 6.98
N ILE A 66 -1.96 9.52 6.16
CA ILE A 66 -1.00 9.50 5.04
C ILE A 66 -1.38 10.55 3.98
N GLN A 67 -2.68 10.66 3.66
CA GLN A 67 -3.21 11.66 2.73
C GLN A 67 -3.01 13.09 3.25
N ALA A 68 -3.24 13.33 4.54
CA ALA A 68 -2.99 14.63 5.18
C ALA A 68 -1.50 15.02 5.14
N ALA A 69 -0.60 14.04 5.18
CA ALA A 69 0.84 14.25 4.98
C ALA A 69 1.26 14.41 3.48
N GLY A 70 0.29 14.42 2.56
CA GLY A 70 0.52 14.55 1.11
C GLY A 70 0.81 13.23 0.38
N GLY A 71 0.51 12.09 1.00
CA GLY A 71 0.71 10.75 0.43
C GLY A 71 -0.51 10.15 -0.24
N ALA A 72 -0.29 9.19 -1.15
CA ALA A 72 -1.36 8.41 -1.75
C ALA A 72 -1.61 7.13 -0.95
N CYS A 73 -2.82 6.95 -0.42
CA CYS A 73 -3.24 5.73 0.26
C CYS A 73 -4.71 5.43 -0.04
N VAL A 74 -5.05 4.15 -0.20
CA VAL A 74 -6.44 3.69 -0.39
C VAL A 74 -6.74 2.53 0.55
N ALA A 75 -7.74 2.67 1.42
CA ALA A 75 -8.21 1.56 2.26
C ALA A 75 -8.95 0.54 1.38
N MET A 76 -8.63 -0.74 1.53
CA MET A 76 -9.25 -1.80 0.73
C MET A 76 -9.42 -3.05 1.59
N PRO A 77 -10.46 -3.86 1.36
CA PRO A 77 -10.63 -5.14 2.03
C PRO A 77 -9.43 -6.06 1.83
N SER A 78 -9.11 -6.85 2.85
CA SER A 78 -8.33 -8.07 2.69
C SER A 78 -9.11 -9.01 1.76
N ALA A 79 -8.46 -9.42 0.67
CA ALA A 79 -9.02 -10.38 -0.28
C ALA A 79 -8.75 -11.81 0.22
#